data_AF-A0A7V2T2X8-F1
#
_entry.id   AF-A0A7V2T2X8-F1
#
_cell.length_a   1.000
_cell.length_b   1.000
_cell.length_c   1.000
_cell.angle_alpha   90.00
_cell.angle_beta   90.00
_cell.angle_gamma   90.00
#
_symmetry.space_group_name_H-M   'P 1'
#
loop_
_entity.id
_entity.type
_entity.pdbx_description
1 polymer ?
#
loop_
_entity_poly.entity_id
_entity_poly.type
_entity_poly.pdbx_seq_one_letter_code
_entity_poly.pdbx_strand_id
1 'polypeptide(L)'
;FCISCHEMKDNVYVEYRQTIHYQNRTGVRATCPDCHVPKEWVHKIIRKIEASREVFHKIIGTVDTPKKFRDYRLTMAKSEWRRMKSVDSRECRNCHEFGSMDYSMQSRRASPQHIKGFEEGKTCIDCHKGIAHKLPDTSKLSEEEHKEFNID
;
A
#
# COMPACT_ATOMS: atom_id res chain seq x y z
N PHE A 1 12.42 -3.80 12.70
CA PHE A 1 11.72 -2.63 13.25
C PHE A 1 10.20 -2.73 13.05
N CYS A 2 9.64 -2.63 11.84
CA CYS A 2 8.18 -2.60 11.64
C CYS A 2 7.39 -3.76 12.26
N ILE A 3 8.02 -4.94 12.41
CA ILE A 3 7.42 -6.15 13.02
C ILE A 3 7.78 -6.36 14.49
N SER A 4 8.39 -5.37 15.16
CA SER A 4 8.60 -5.45 16.63
C SER A 4 7.28 -5.29 17.38
N CYS A 5 6.28 -4.67 16.76
CA CYS A 5 4.90 -4.65 17.23
C CYS A 5 4.17 -5.90 16.75
N HIS A 6 3.49 -6.60 17.66
CA HIS A 6 2.76 -7.83 17.34
C HIS A 6 1.62 -7.59 16.34
N GLU A 7 1.01 -6.41 16.36
CA GLU A 7 -0.07 -6.02 15.43
C GLU A 7 0.38 -6.11 13.97
N MET A 8 1.62 -5.72 13.67
CA MET A 8 2.15 -5.81 12.32
C MET A 8 2.67 -7.22 12.01
N LYS A 9 3.33 -7.85 13.00
CA LYS A 9 3.93 -9.18 12.86
C LYS A 9 2.90 -10.27 12.61
N ASP A 10 1.80 -10.24 13.34
CA ASP A 10 0.81 -11.34 13.36
C ASP A 10 -0.27 -11.16 12.27
N ASN A 11 -0.38 -9.96 11.70
CA ASN A 11 -1.33 -9.64 10.62
C ASN A 11 -0.60 -9.39 9.30
N VAL A 12 -0.27 -8.14 8.98
CA VAL A 12 0.19 -7.72 7.64
C VAL A 12 1.48 -8.39 7.20
N TYR A 13 2.38 -8.74 8.12
CA TYR A 13 3.61 -9.45 7.76
C TYR A 13 3.32 -10.87 7.27
N VAL A 14 2.35 -11.56 7.87
CA VAL A 14 1.93 -12.90 7.41
C VAL A 14 1.41 -12.84 5.97
N GLU A 15 0.61 -11.82 5.67
CA GLU A 15 0.05 -11.59 4.34
C GLU A 15 1.15 -11.22 3.33
N TYR A 16 2.05 -10.31 3.69
CA TYR A 16 3.17 -9.88 2.84
C TYR A 16 4.05 -11.05 2.40
N ARG A 17 4.29 -12.03 3.28
CA ARG A 17 5.09 -13.23 2.96
C ARG A 17 4.51 -14.10 1.84
N GLN A 18 3.24 -13.92 1.49
CA GLN A 18 2.56 -14.66 0.42
C GLN A 18 2.62 -13.93 -0.93
N THR A 19 3.35 -12.83 -1.04
CA THR A 19 3.32 -11.94 -2.21
C THR A 19 4.61 -12.03 -3.03
N ILE A 20 4.55 -11.58 -4.28
CA ILE A 20 5.72 -11.46 -5.17
C ILE A 20 6.79 -10.51 -4.61
N HIS A 21 6.39 -9.54 -3.78
CA HIS A 21 7.33 -8.62 -3.16
C HIS A 21 8.17 -9.32 -2.09
N TYR A 22 7.68 -10.43 -1.51
CA TYR A 22 8.45 -11.27 -0.58
C TYR A 22 9.22 -12.38 -1.30
N GLN A 23 8.58 -13.14 -2.20
CA GLN A 23 9.22 -14.24 -2.91
C GLN A 23 9.02 -14.09 -4.42
N ASN A 24 10.13 -13.93 -5.14
CA ASN A 24 10.12 -13.75 -6.59
C ASN A 24 11.32 -14.44 -7.25
N ARG A 25 11.28 -14.48 -8.58
CA ARG A 25 12.27 -15.13 -9.44
C ARG A 25 13.61 -14.41 -9.55
N THR A 26 13.70 -13.13 -9.18
CA THR A 26 14.92 -12.32 -9.36
C THR A 26 15.76 -12.20 -8.09
N GLY A 27 15.20 -12.55 -6.93
CA GLY A 27 15.86 -12.45 -5.63
C GLY A 27 15.87 -11.03 -5.04
N VAL A 28 15.37 -10.02 -5.76
CA VAL A 28 15.24 -8.65 -5.26
C VAL A 28 13.95 -8.52 -4.46
N ARG A 29 14.06 -8.21 -3.17
CA ARG A 29 12.92 -8.15 -2.25
C ARG A 29 12.61 -6.70 -1.87
N ALA A 30 11.38 -6.25 -2.12
CA ALA A 30 10.85 -5.00 -1.58
C ALA A 30 10.27 -5.28 -0.19
N THR A 31 10.86 -4.67 0.83
CA THR A 31 10.49 -4.85 2.24
C THR A 31 9.53 -3.76 2.72
N CYS A 32 9.04 -3.85 3.97
CA CYS A 32 8.11 -2.88 4.56
C CYS A 32 8.50 -1.40 4.31
N PRO A 33 9.75 -0.95 4.61
CA PRO A 33 10.13 0.44 4.37
C PRO A 33 10.15 0.84 2.90
N ASP A 34 10.39 -0.08 1.97
CA ASP A 34 10.46 0.26 0.54
C ASP A 34 9.10 0.78 0.02
N CYS A 35 7.99 0.35 0.63
CA CYS A 35 6.63 0.78 0.28
C CYS A 35 6.04 1.83 1.25
N HIS A 36 6.40 1.78 2.55
CA HIS A 36 5.78 2.62 3.58
C HIS A 36 6.64 3.78 4.09
N VAL A 37 7.93 3.82 3.74
CA VAL A 37 8.87 4.85 4.19
C VAL A 37 9.52 5.52 2.98
N PRO A 38 9.26 6.82 2.74
CA PRO A 38 9.88 7.51 1.62
C PRO A 38 11.42 7.42 1.67
N LYS A 39 12.07 7.29 0.51
CA LYS A 39 13.54 7.23 0.41
C LYS A 39 14.17 8.60 0.69
N GLU A 40 13.64 9.64 0.06
CA GLU A 40 14.08 11.04 0.18
C GLU A 40 13.94 11.58 1.61
N TRP A 41 14.97 12.29 2.07
CA TRP A 41 15.12 12.66 3.48
C TRP A 41 13.94 13.49 4.01
N VAL A 42 13.54 14.54 3.30
CA VAL A 42 12.45 15.43 3.73
C VAL A 42 11.15 14.65 3.91
N HIS A 43 10.75 13.86 2.91
CA HIS A 43 9.55 13.05 2.97
C HIS A 43 9.61 11.96 4.04
N LYS A 44 10.80 11.38 4.25
CA LYS A 44 11.04 10.37 5.29
C LYS A 44 10.82 10.94 6.69
N ILE A 45 11.33 12.15 6.95
CA ILE A 45 11.15 12.81 8.25
C ILE A 45 9.68 13.15 8.49
N ILE A 46 8.98 13.70 7.49
CA ILE A 46 7.54 13.96 7.57
C ILE A 46 6.77 12.67 7.93
N ARG A 47 7.02 11.58 7.20
CA ARG A 47 6.34 10.30 7.48
C ARG A 47 6.66 9.74 8.86
N LYS A 48 7.88 9.93 9.36
CA LYS A 48 8.27 9.52 10.72
C LYS A 48 7.55 10.33 11.79
N ILE A 49 7.34 11.63 11.57
CA ILE A 49 6.53 12.47 12.46
C ILE A 49 5.08 11.99 12.46
N GLU A 50 4.48 11.74 11.29
CA GLU A 50 3.13 11.17 11.19
C GLU A 50 3.01 9.80 11.87
N ALA A 51 4.03 8.95 11.71
CA ALA A 51 4.12 7.62 12.32
C ALA A 51 4.12 7.65 13.85
N SER A 52 4.48 8.77 14.49
CA SER A 52 4.42 8.90 15.95
C SER A 52 3.01 8.62 16.50
N ARG A 53 1.96 8.89 15.71
CA ARG A 53 0.58 8.54 16.05
C ARG A 53 0.38 7.04 16.22
N GLU A 54 1.10 6.22 15.47
CA GLU A 54 1.04 4.75 15.57
C GLU A 54 1.55 4.28 16.94
N VAL A 55 2.55 4.96 17.52
CA VAL A 55 3.02 4.70 18.89
C VAL A 55 1.96 5.06 19.93
N PHE A 56 1.29 6.19 19.77
CA PHE A 56 0.16 6.55 20.63
C PHE A 56 -0.96 5.49 20.57
N HIS A 57 -1.37 5.09 19.36
CA HIS A 57 -2.40 4.07 19.15
C HIS A 57 -1.99 2.68 19.65
N LYS A 58 -0.69 2.38 19.68
CA LYS A 58 -0.14 1.19 20.35
C LYS A 58 -0.36 1.27 21.86
N ILE A 59 -0.03 2.40 22.49
CA ILE A 59 -0.17 2.59 23.95
C ILE A 59 -1.63 2.45 24.39
N ILE A 60 -2.58 3.04 23.64
CA ILE A 60 -4.01 2.96 23.98
C ILE A 60 -4.70 1.70 23.43
N GLY A 61 -3.98 0.79 22.78
CA GLY A 61 -4.50 -0.50 22.32
C GLY A 61 -5.57 -0.40 21.23
N THR A 62 -5.41 0.50 20.24
CA THR A 62 -6.42 0.70 19.18
C THR A 62 -6.60 -0.54 18.29
N VAL A 63 -5.51 -1.26 17.99
CA VAL A 63 -5.52 -2.46 17.12
C VAL A 63 -4.75 -3.64 17.74
N ASP A 64 -4.65 -3.68 19.07
CA ASP A 64 -3.83 -4.63 19.84
C ASP A 64 -4.32 -6.09 19.84
N THR A 65 -5.50 -6.37 19.25
CA THR A 65 -6.02 -7.72 19.07
C THR A 65 -6.36 -7.97 17.60
N PRO A 66 -6.36 -9.24 17.13
CA PRO A 66 -6.76 -9.57 15.76
C PRO A 66 -8.16 -9.06 15.40
N LYS A 67 -9.10 -9.07 16.35
CA LYS A 67 -10.45 -8.53 16.12
C LYS A 67 -10.41 -7.03 15.89
N LYS A 68 -9.79 -6.26 16.80
CA LYS A 68 -9.67 -4.80 16.64
C LYS A 68 -8.91 -4.42 15.37
N PHE A 69 -7.84 -5.14 15.04
CA PHE A 69 -7.10 -4.94 13.79
C PHE A 69 -8.01 -5.10 12.56
N ARG A 70 -8.81 -6.17 12.51
CA ARG A 70 -9.77 -6.39 11.41
C ARG A 70 -10.84 -5.31 11.36
N ASP A 71 -11.42 -4.94 12.50
CA ASP A 71 -12.46 -3.92 12.58
C ASP A 71 -11.94 -2.55 12.13
N TYR A 72 -10.68 -2.22 12.40
CA TYR A 72 -10.03 -0.97 12.02
C TYR A 72 -9.32 -1.02 10.65
N ARG A 73 -9.32 -2.18 9.98
CA ARG A 73 -8.53 -2.42 8.76
C ARG A 73 -8.89 -1.48 7.63
N LEU A 74 -10.19 -1.25 7.41
CA LEU A 74 -10.66 -0.35 6.34
C LEU A 74 -10.16 1.08 6.59
N THR A 75 -10.20 1.56 7.83
CA THR A 75 -9.69 2.88 8.20
C THR A 75 -8.21 3.03 7.91
N MET A 76 -7.39 2.04 8.29
CA MET A 76 -5.95 2.03 8.00
C MET A 76 -5.68 1.98 6.49
N ALA A 77 -6.41 1.15 5.76
CA ALA A 77 -6.27 1.02 4.32
C ALA A 77 -6.60 2.34 3.59
N LYS A 78 -7.69 3.01 3.96
CA LYS A 78 -8.06 4.32 3.40
C LYS A 78 -6.95 5.36 3.62
N SER A 79 -6.37 5.40 4.81
CA SER A 79 -5.26 6.31 5.12
C SER A 79 -4.06 6.06 4.21
N GLU A 80 -3.64 4.81 4.05
CA GLU A 80 -2.49 4.49 3.19
C GLU A 80 -2.81 4.67 1.69
N TRP A 81 -4.03 4.39 1.24
CA TRP A 81 -4.45 4.65 -0.15
C TRP A 81 -4.42 6.13 -0.47
N ARG A 82 -5.00 6.98 0.38
CA ARG A 82 -4.93 8.45 0.22
C ARG A 82 -3.49 8.93 0.20
N ARG A 83 -2.66 8.46 1.14
CA ARG A 83 -1.24 8.80 1.19
C ARG A 83 -0.53 8.45 -0.12
N MET A 84 -0.60 7.19 -0.54
CA MET A 84 0.06 6.72 -1.76
C MET A 84 -0.44 7.47 -2.99
N LYS A 85 -1.75 7.72 -3.10
CA LYS A 85 -2.33 8.49 -4.22
C LYS A 85 -1.85 9.94 -4.24
N SER A 86 -1.82 10.61 -3.08
CA SER A 86 -1.40 12.02 -2.96
C SER A 86 0.06 12.28 -3.34
N VAL A 87 0.90 11.24 -3.34
CA VAL A 87 2.32 11.31 -3.71
C VAL A 87 2.62 10.58 -5.02
N ASP A 88 1.61 10.39 -5.87
CA ASP A 88 1.72 9.67 -7.15
C ASP A 88 2.40 8.29 -7.03
N SER A 89 2.07 7.56 -5.96
CA SER A 89 2.66 6.25 -5.66
C SER A 89 4.20 6.26 -5.71
N ARG A 90 4.83 7.36 -5.27
CA ARG A 90 6.30 7.55 -5.24
C ARG A 90 7.07 6.32 -4.79
N GLU A 91 6.60 5.65 -3.75
CA GLU A 91 7.26 4.45 -3.23
C GLU A 91 7.22 3.26 -4.19
N CYS A 92 6.14 3.10 -4.97
CA CYS A 92 6.06 2.11 -6.05
C CYS A 92 7.02 2.47 -7.19
N ARG A 93 7.04 3.74 -7.60
CA ARG A 93 7.84 4.25 -8.73
C ARG A 93 9.34 4.18 -8.51
N ASN A 94 9.79 4.14 -7.26
CA ASN A 94 11.19 3.87 -6.92
C ASN A 94 11.73 2.54 -7.49
N CYS A 95 10.85 1.61 -7.86
CA CYS A 95 11.19 0.33 -8.49
C CYS A 95 10.40 0.05 -9.77
N HIS A 96 9.19 0.61 -9.91
CA HIS A 96 8.28 0.42 -11.04
C HIS A 96 8.06 1.74 -11.78
N GLU A 97 9.04 2.16 -12.55
CA GLU A 97 8.94 3.39 -13.33
C GLU A 97 8.14 3.17 -14.62
N PHE A 98 7.15 4.03 -14.86
CA PHE A 98 6.23 3.96 -16.00
C PHE A 98 6.99 3.97 -17.33
N GLY A 99 7.91 4.92 -17.49
CA GLY A 99 8.68 5.10 -18.73
C GLY A 99 9.64 3.95 -19.04
N SER A 100 9.91 3.06 -18.08
CA SER A 100 10.79 1.90 -18.24
C SER A 100 10.05 0.56 -18.21
N MET A 101 8.71 0.57 -18.20
CA MET A 101 7.93 -0.66 -18.30
C MET A 101 7.96 -1.20 -19.72
N ASP A 102 8.31 -2.48 -19.87
CA ASP A 102 8.14 -3.18 -21.14
C ASP A 102 6.69 -3.67 -21.29
N TYR A 103 5.89 -2.90 -22.04
CA TYR A 103 4.48 -3.21 -22.32
C TYR A 103 4.26 -4.44 -23.20
N SER A 104 5.28 -4.84 -23.98
CA SER A 104 5.19 -6.02 -24.85
C SER A 104 5.22 -7.33 -24.06
N MET A 105 5.87 -7.31 -22.88
CA MET A 105 5.98 -8.44 -21.97
C MET A 105 4.82 -8.54 -20.97
N GLN A 106 3.89 -7.57 -20.98
CA GLN A 106 2.71 -7.59 -20.15
C GLN A 106 1.59 -8.42 -20.79
N SER A 107 0.62 -8.86 -19.98
CA SER A 107 -0.54 -9.58 -20.51
C SER A 107 -1.35 -8.69 -21.46
N ARG A 108 -2.08 -9.31 -22.40
CA ARG A 108 -2.96 -8.61 -23.36
C ARG A 108 -3.99 -7.67 -22.70
N ARG A 109 -4.36 -7.95 -21.45
CA ARG A 109 -5.25 -7.09 -20.66
C ARG A 109 -4.49 -5.98 -19.94
N ALA A 110 -3.36 -6.29 -19.32
CA ALA A 110 -2.64 -5.33 -18.48
C ALA A 110 -2.02 -4.19 -19.28
N SER A 111 -1.41 -4.51 -20.44
CA SER A 111 -0.72 -3.53 -21.29
C SER A 111 -1.58 -2.31 -21.67
N PRO A 112 -2.77 -2.49 -22.31
CA PRO A 112 -3.62 -1.35 -22.63
C PRO A 112 -4.20 -0.65 -21.39
N GLN A 113 -4.43 -1.38 -20.29
CA GLN A 113 -4.95 -0.78 -19.05
C GLN A 113 -3.92 0.12 -18.38
N HIS A 114 -2.65 -0.27 -18.36
CA HIS A 114 -1.59 0.58 -17.84
C HIS A 114 -1.44 1.84 -18.70
N ILE A 115 -1.33 1.71 -20.03
CA ILE A 115 -1.21 2.86 -20.94
C ILE A 115 -2.35 3.86 -20.69
N LYS A 116 -3.60 3.39 -20.79
CA LYS A 116 -4.79 4.22 -20.55
C LYS A 116 -4.79 4.84 -19.16
N GLY A 117 -4.47 4.07 -18.12
CA GLY A 117 -4.47 4.56 -16.75
C GLY A 117 -3.48 5.70 -16.53
N PHE A 118 -2.27 5.59 -17.10
CA PHE A 118 -1.27 6.64 -16.98
C PHE A 118 -1.60 7.88 -17.84
N GLU A 119 -2.19 7.70 -19.02
CA GLU A 119 -2.74 8.82 -19.83
C GLU A 119 -3.84 9.59 -19.09
N GLU A 120 -4.66 8.88 -18.30
CA GLU A 120 -5.69 9.46 -17.43
C GLU A 120 -5.13 10.07 -16.13
N GLY A 121 -3.81 10.04 -15.92
CA GLY A 121 -3.17 10.57 -14.71
C GLY A 121 -3.39 9.72 -13.46
N LYS A 122 -3.76 8.44 -13.61
CA LYS A 122 -3.89 7.52 -12.47
C LYS A 122 -2.53 7.15 -11.89
N THR A 123 -2.55 6.91 -10.59
CA THR A 123 -1.41 6.42 -9.82
C THR A 123 -1.45 4.89 -9.71
N CYS A 124 -0.36 4.25 -9.29
CA CYS A 124 -0.31 2.78 -9.15
C CYS A 124 -1.40 2.26 -8.20
N ILE A 125 -1.66 2.97 -7.09
CA ILE A 125 -2.61 2.55 -6.06
C ILE A 125 -4.09 2.71 -6.49
N ASP A 126 -4.35 3.44 -7.58
CA ASP A 126 -5.71 3.54 -8.13
C ASP A 126 -6.23 2.19 -8.65
N CYS A 127 -5.35 1.30 -9.10
CA CYS A 127 -5.72 -0.07 -9.50
C CYS A 127 -5.17 -1.15 -8.55
N HIS A 128 -3.94 -1.00 -8.04
CA HIS A 128 -3.25 -2.06 -7.30
C HIS A 128 -3.48 -2.02 -5.78
N LYS A 129 -4.75 -1.98 -5.37
CA LYS A 129 -5.10 -2.11 -3.94
C LYS A 129 -4.94 -3.55 -3.49
N GLY A 130 -4.47 -3.72 -2.25
CA GLY A 130 -4.23 -5.04 -1.67
C GLY A 130 -3.06 -5.80 -2.29
N ILE A 131 -2.09 -5.09 -2.88
CA ILE A 131 -0.92 -5.71 -3.54
C ILE A 131 -0.03 -6.54 -2.61
N ALA A 132 0.13 -6.10 -1.36
CA ALA A 132 0.96 -6.76 -0.35
C ALA A 132 0.16 -7.31 0.84
N HIS A 133 -1.08 -6.85 1.00
CA HIS A 133 -1.92 -7.09 2.16
C HIS A 133 -3.34 -7.36 1.69
N LYS A 134 -4.11 -8.16 2.43
CA LYS A 134 -5.51 -8.45 2.06
C LYS A 134 -6.31 -7.18 1.91
N LEU A 135 -7.13 -7.11 0.86
CA LEU A 135 -8.07 -6.00 0.70
C LEU A 135 -9.05 -6.01 1.88
N PRO A 136 -9.31 -4.87 2.54
CA PRO A 136 -10.36 -4.78 3.54
C PRO A 136 -11.74 -5.03 2.90
N ASP A 137 -12.74 -5.30 3.74
CA ASP A 137 -14.14 -5.28 3.32
C ASP A 137 -14.53 -3.86 2.89
N THR A 138 -14.77 -3.68 1.59
CA THR A 138 -15.09 -2.39 0.98
C THR A 138 -16.59 -2.10 0.95
N SER A 139 -17.45 -3.04 1.35
CA SER A 139 -18.91 -2.83 1.38
C SER A 139 -19.38 -1.72 2.32
N LYS A 140 -18.49 -1.25 3.20
CA LYS A 140 -18.72 -0.18 4.18
C LYS A 140 -18.21 1.19 3.72
N LEU A 141 -17.69 1.30 2.49
CA LEU A 141 -17.32 2.58 1.91
C LEU A 141 -18.59 3.37 1.55
N SER A 142 -18.52 4.70 1.66
CA SER A 142 -19.57 5.55 1.08
C SER A 142 -19.44 5.61 -0.44
N GLU A 143 -20.48 6.09 -1.13
CA GLU A 143 -20.45 6.32 -2.58
C GLU A 143 -19.30 7.24 -3.00
N GLU A 144 -19.00 8.27 -2.20
CA GLU A 144 -17.88 9.17 -2.42
C GLU A 144 -16.55 8.44 -2.25
N GLU A 145 -16.43 7.56 -1.25
CA GLU A 145 -15.21 6.79 -1.04
C GLU A 145 -15.01 5.71 -2.12
N HIS A 146 -16.08 5.09 -2.61
CA HIS A 146 -16.04 4.20 -3.77
C HIS A 146 -15.46 4.91 -5.00
N LYS A 147 -15.94 6.13 -5.28
CA LYS A 147 -15.43 6.97 -6.38
C LYS A 147 -13.99 7.43 -6.13
N GLU A 148 -13.69 7.93 -4.92
CA GLU A 148 -12.35 8.40 -4.54
C GLU A 148 -11.30 7.32 -4.76
N PHE A 149 -11.64 6.08 -4.37
CA PHE A 149 -10.75 4.95 -4.42
C PHE A 149 -10.90 4.13 -5.70
N ASN A 150 -11.72 4.48 -6.69
CA ASN A 150 -11.93 3.64 -7.88
C ASN A 150 -12.25 2.17 -7.51
N ILE A 151 -13.21 1.96 -6.61
CA ILE A 151 -13.71 0.65 -6.20
C ILE A 151 -15.13 0.51 -6.76
N ASP A 152 -15.29 -0.44 -7.68
CA ASP A 152 -16.57 -0.80 -8.29
C ASP A 152 -17.48 -1.58 -7.32
#